data_AF-A0A0Q7VV71-F1
#
_entry.id   AF-A0A0Q7VV71-F1
#
_cell.length_a   1.000
_cell.length_b   1.000
_cell.length_c   1.000
_cell.angle_alpha   90.00
_cell.angle_beta   90.00
_cell.angle_gamma   90.00
#
_symmetry.space_group_name_H-M   'P 1'
#
loop_
_entity.id
_entity.type
_entity.pdbx_description
1 polymer ?
#
loop_
_entity_poly.entity_id
_entity_poly.type
_entity_poly.pdbx_seq_one_letter_code
_entity_poly.pdbx_strand_id
1 'polypeptide(L)' 'MMSKYSIGSRQIVNTTTITGIVLMLPFAYGTLFQSRPKNWVPEHASIAMLEIAGFVIGVILVMLGLFA' A
#
# COMPACT_ATOMS: atom_id res chain seq x y z
N MET A 1 -27.29 5.92 -39.10
CA MET A 1 -26.60 6.75 -38.10
C MET A 1 -26.27 5.88 -36.90
N MET A 2 -25.01 5.49 -36.71
CA MET A 2 -24.57 4.72 -35.53
C MET A 2 -23.34 5.43 -34.96
N SER A 3 -23.58 6.29 -33.97
CA SER A 3 -22.52 7.00 -33.26
C SER A 3 -21.98 6.11 -32.16
N LYS A 4 -20.69 5.85 -32.29
CA LYS A 4 -19.76 5.16 -31.40
C LYS A 4 -20.12 5.28 -29.91
N TYR A 5 -20.25 4.14 -29.25
CA TYR A 5 -20.13 4.06 -27.79
C TYR A 5 -18.73 4.57 -27.41
N SER A 6 -18.69 5.78 -26.88
CA SER A 6 -17.53 6.32 -26.18
C SER A 6 -17.28 5.43 -24.97
N ILE A 7 -16.38 4.45 -25.13
CA ILE A 7 -15.82 3.69 -24.01
C ILE A 7 -15.03 4.72 -23.20
N GLY A 8 -15.71 5.27 -22.20
CA GLY A 8 -15.12 6.17 -21.23
C GLY A 8 -13.81 5.60 -20.76
N SER A 9 -12.79 6.45 -20.76
CA SER A 9 -11.44 6.19 -20.28
C SER A 9 -11.48 5.46 -18.94
N ARG A 10 -11.47 4.13 -18.96
CA ARG A 10 -11.13 3.33 -17.79
C ARG A 10 -9.67 3.68 -17.50
N GLN A 11 -9.47 4.55 -16.54
CA GLN A 11 -8.18 4.74 -15.89
C GLN A 11 -7.89 3.40 -15.21
N ILE A 12 -7.25 2.49 -15.96
CA ILE A 12 -6.74 1.23 -15.40
C ILE A 12 -5.67 1.68 -14.42
N VAL A 13 -5.98 1.58 -13.12
CA VAL A 13 -5.04 1.90 -12.05
C VAL A 13 -3.73 1.16 -12.36
N ASN A 14 -2.64 1.91 -12.51
CA ASN A 14 -1.35 1.39 -12.93
C ASN A 14 -0.93 0.24 -11.99
N THR A 15 -0.34 -0.82 -12.54
CA THR A 15 0.20 -1.96 -11.80
C THR A 15 1.05 -1.52 -10.61
N THR A 16 1.86 -0.48 -10.76
CA THR A 16 2.67 0.10 -9.67
C THR A 16 1.81 0.59 -8.50
N THR A 17 0.70 1.27 -8.78
CA THR A 17 -0.26 1.73 -7.78
C THR A 17 -0.94 0.54 -7.09
N ILE A 18 -1.33 -0.49 -7.86
CA ILE A 18 -1.94 -1.71 -7.31
C ILE A 18 -0.96 -2.43 -6.37
N THR A 19 0.29 -2.62 -6.80
CA THR A 19 1.35 -3.21 -5.98
C THR A 19 1.60 -2.40 -4.73
N GLY A 20 1.61 -1.06 -4.84
CA GLY A 20 1.73 -0.17 -3.70
C GLY A 20 0.60 -0.35 -2.69
N ILE A 21 -0.66 -0.41 -3.13
CA ILE A 21 -1.83 -0.63 -2.27
C ILE A 21 -1.74 -2.00 -1.57
N VAL A 22 -1.42 -3.05 -2.32
CA VAL A 22 -1.33 -4.43 -1.79
C VAL A 22 -0.23 -4.56 -0.73
N LEU A 23 0.89 -3.86 -0.89
CA LEU A 23 1.94 -3.79 0.12
C LEU A 23 1.53 -2.92 1.31
N MET A 24 0.97 -1.73 1.05
CA MET A 24 0.67 -0.74 2.08
C MET A 24 -0.34 -1.27 3.11
N LEU A 25 -1.41 -1.94 2.69
CA LEU A 25 -2.51 -2.36 3.56
C LEU A 25 -2.12 -3.30 4.73
N PRO A 26 -1.46 -4.46 4.51
CA PRO A 26 -1.10 -5.36 5.60
C PRO A 26 -0.10 -4.71 6.57
N PHE A 27 0.85 -3.92 6.07
CA PHE A 27 1.83 -3.24 6.90
C PHE A 27 1.25 -2.04 7.65
N ALA A 28 0.28 -1.31 7.07
CA ALA A 28 -0.48 -0.29 7.78
C ALA A 28 -1.25 -0.89 8.97
N TYR A 29 -1.82 -2.09 8.79
CA TYR A 29 -2.50 -2.78 9.87
C TYR A 29 -1.55 -3.10 11.04
N GLY A 30 -0.40 -3.71 10.74
CA GLY A 30 0.62 -4.04 11.75
C GLY A 30 1.19 -2.82 12.47
N THR A 31 1.46 -1.75 11.73
CA THR A 31 2.02 -0.51 12.32
C THR A 31 1.04 0.30 13.16
N LEU A 32 -0.23 0.40 12.74
CA LEU A 32 -1.19 1.33 13.36
C LEU A 32 -2.11 0.68 14.39
N PHE A 33 -2.47 -0.60 14.20
CA PHE A 33 -3.54 -1.24 14.96
C PHE A 33 -3.10 -2.45 15.79
N GLN A 34 -1.89 -2.96 15.57
CA GLN A 34 -1.41 -4.12 16.33
C GLN A 34 -1.14 -3.71 17.79
N SER A 35 -1.97 -4.23 18.70
CA SER A 35 -1.79 -4.02 20.13
C SER A 35 -0.51 -4.72 20.58
N ARG A 36 0.43 -3.92 21.07
CA ARG A 36 1.74 -4.38 21.48
C ARG A 36 1.74 -4.75 22.96
N PRO A 37 1.92 -6.02 23.37
CA PRO A 37 2.02 -6.37 24.79
C PRO A 37 3.10 -5.53 25.47
N LYS A 38 2.83 -5.09 26.70
CA LYS A 38 3.71 -4.17 27.46
C LYS A 38 5.13 -4.73 27.69
N ASN A 39 5.28 -6.05 27.60
CA ASN A 39 6.53 -6.79 27.74
C ASN A 39 7.18 -7.10 26.36
N TRP A 40 6.91 -6.29 25.34
CA TRP A 40 7.43 -6.47 23.98
C TRP A 40 8.97 -6.51 24.02
N VAL A 41 9.52 -7.69 23.76
CA VAL A 41 10.97 -7.95 23.82
C VAL A 41 11.66 -7.28 22.63
N PRO A 42 12.89 -6.75 22.76
CA PRO A 42 13.61 -6.09 21.67
C PRO A 42 13.72 -6.91 20.38
N GLU A 43 13.72 -8.24 20.46
CA GLU A 43 13.71 -9.15 19.30
C GLU A 43 12.50 -8.92 18.38
N HIS A 44 11.36 -8.53 18.95
CA HIS A 44 10.14 -8.23 18.22
C HIS A 44 10.10 -6.76 17.73
N ALA A 45 11.05 -5.92 18.13
CA ALA A 45 11.17 -4.56 17.58
C ALA A 45 11.63 -4.57 16.12
N SER A 46 12.32 -5.63 15.69
CA SER A 46 12.68 -5.85 14.29
C SER A 46 11.44 -6.02 13.40
N ILE A 47 10.42 -6.74 13.89
CA ILE A 47 9.13 -6.93 13.23
C ILE A 47 8.43 -5.59 13.05
N ALA A 48 8.42 -4.77 14.10
CA ALA A 48 7.88 -3.43 14.05
C ALA A 48 8.54 -2.54 12.99
N MET A 49 9.87 -2.58 12.88
CA MET A 49 10.60 -1.83 11.86
C MET A 49 10.28 -2.32 10.45
N LEU A 50 10.15 -3.64 10.27
CA LEU A 50 9.73 -4.24 9.00
C LEU A 50 8.34 -3.78 8.58
N GLU A 51 7.39 -3.71 9.52
CA GLU A 51 6.05 -3.20 9.26
C GLU A 51 6.09 -1.72 8.81
N ILE A 52 6.88 -0.89 9.48
CA ILE A 52 7.03 0.53 9.11
C ILE A 52 7.68 0.66 7.73
N ALA A 53 8.76 -0.08 7.48
CA ALA A 53 9.45 -0.05 6.19
C ALA A 53 8.54 -0.50 5.04
N GLY A 54 7.80 -1.59 5.22
CA GLY A 54 6.85 -2.10 4.24
C GLY A 54 5.71 -1.12 3.96
N PHE A 55 5.19 -0.45 5.00
CA PHE A 55 4.19 0.61 4.83
C PHE A 55 4.73 1.78 4.02
N VAL A 56 5.91 2.29 4.36
CA VAL A 56 6.55 3.42 3.65
C VAL A 56 6.82 3.08 2.18
N ILE A 57 7.34 1.89 1.89
CA ILE A 57 7.57 1.42 0.52
C ILE A 57 6.24 1.36 -0.25
N GLY A 58 5.19 0.82 0.36
CA GLY A 58 3.85 0.79 -0.22
C GLY A 58 3.34 2.19 -0.59
N VAL A 59 3.49 3.16 0.32
CA VAL A 59 3.12 4.57 0.07
C VAL A 59 3.90 5.16 -1.10
N ILE A 60 5.22 4.95 -1.15
CA ILE A 60 6.06 5.44 -2.26
C ILE A 60 5.59 4.87 -3.59
N LEU A 61 5.28 3.57 -3.66
CA LEU A 61 4.79 2.93 -4.89
C LEU A 61 3.42 3.46 -5.33
N VAL A 62 2.51 3.71 -4.38
CA VAL A 62 1.22 4.37 -4.68
C VAL A 62 1.45 5.75 -5.27
N MET A 63 2.31 6.57 -4.65
CA MET A 63 2.61 7.91 -5.13
C MET A 63 3.24 7.86 -6.53
N LEU A 64 4.27 7.04 -6.74
CA LEU A 64 4.90 6.89 -8.04
C LEU A 64 3.91 6.45 -9.11
N GLY A 65 3.04 5.49 -8.82
CA GLY A 65 2.04 5.01 -9.78
C GLY A 65 0.90 5.99 -10.07
N LEU A 66 0.62 6.94 -9.17
CA LEU A 66 -0.36 8.01 -9.39
C LEU A 66 0.20 9.18 -10.23
N PHE A 67 1.53 9.40 -10.18
CA PHE A 67 2.20 10.50 -10.90
C PHE A 67 3.01 10.05 -12.13
N ALA A 68 3.00 8.75 -12.46
CA ALA A 68 3.64 8.17 -13.65
C ALA A 68 2.66 8.06 -14.83
#